data_AF-A0A1Q8YA19-F1
#
_entry.id   AF-A0A1Q8YA19-F1
#
_cell.length_a   1.000
_cell.length_b   1.000
_cell.length_c   1.000
_cell.angle_alpha   90.00
_cell.angle_beta   90.00
_cell.angle_gamma   90.00
#
_symmetry.space_group_name_H-M   'P 1'
#
loop_
_entity.id
_entity.type
_entity.pdbx_description
1 polymer ?
#
loop_
_entity_poly.entity_id
_entity_poly.type
_entity_poly.pdbx_seq_one_letter_code
_entity_poly.pdbx_strand_id
1 'polypeptide(L)'
;MTPAEMLADLFHDDIDVRLADDGLNVVVSAPTGKLTDHHRRLVRGSKPELIGFLLDVERTTALLIAAAMRCCDRHGDGAQARDDMRQQCKDTPPHLRQDLLDHFNGKPANH
;
A
#
# COMPACT_ATOMS: atom_id res chain seq x y z
N MET A 1 -0.18 -9.46 16.69
CA MET A 1 -0.82 -8.93 15.47
C MET A 1 0.07 -7.84 14.93
N THR A 2 0.58 -8.01 13.73
CA THR A 2 1.35 -7.01 12.98
C THR A 2 0.42 -5.96 12.38
N PRO A 3 0.92 -4.78 11.96
CA PRO A 3 0.10 -3.79 11.26
C PRO A 3 -0.58 -4.35 10.00
N ALA A 4 0.11 -5.22 9.25
CA ALA A 4 -0.44 -5.86 8.06
C ALA A 4 -1.60 -6.82 8.39
N GLU A 5 -1.44 -7.66 9.42
CA GLU A 5 -2.51 -8.55 9.90
C GLU A 5 -3.71 -7.77 10.43
N MET A 6 -3.46 -6.66 11.14
CA MET A 6 -4.50 -5.78 11.65
C MET A 6 -5.32 -5.13 10.53
N LEU A 7 -4.64 -4.64 9.49
CA LEU A 7 -5.31 -4.06 8.33
C LEU A 7 -6.12 -5.11 7.58
N ALA A 8 -5.60 -6.34 7.44
CA ALA A 8 -6.33 -7.43 6.82
C ALA A 8 -7.59 -7.83 7.60
N ASP A 9 -7.50 -7.87 8.94
CA ASP A 9 -8.62 -8.17 9.84
C ASP A 9 -9.71 -7.09 9.75
N LEU A 10 -9.31 -5.80 9.82
CA LEU A 10 -10.24 -4.68 9.64
C LEU A 10 -10.90 -4.71 8.24
N PHE A 11 -10.12 -5.00 7.20
CA PHE A 11 -10.64 -5.09 5.84
C PHE A 11 -11.64 -6.25 5.68
N HIS A 12 -11.44 -7.38 6.37
CA HIS A 12 -12.41 -8.48 6.39
C HIS A 12 -13.78 -8.05 6.94
N ASP A 13 -13.78 -7.10 7.87
CA ASP A 13 -15.00 -6.50 8.43
C ASP A 13 -15.57 -5.33 7.61
N ASP A 14 -15.06 -5.11 6.39
CA ASP A 14 -15.38 -3.97 5.51
C ASP A 14 -14.98 -2.61 6.13
N ILE A 15 -13.91 -2.62 6.94
CA ILE A 15 -13.33 -1.43 7.57
C ILE A 15 -12.00 -1.14 6.91
N ASP A 16 -11.97 -0.03 6.18
CA ASP A 16 -10.79 0.43 5.47
C ASP A 16 -10.04 1.48 6.29
N VAL A 17 -8.72 1.35 6.37
CA VAL A 17 -7.85 2.28 7.10
C VAL A 17 -6.80 2.82 6.15
N ARG A 18 -6.80 4.14 5.97
CA ARG A 18 -5.88 4.86 5.09
C ARG A 18 -5.06 5.87 5.87
N LEU A 19 -3.92 6.25 5.32
CA LEU A 19 -3.18 7.40 5.82
C LEU A 19 -3.98 8.67 5.52
N ALA A 20 -3.99 9.62 6.45
CA ALA A 20 -4.53 10.95 6.21
C ALA A 20 -3.55 11.76 5.35
N ASP A 21 -4.06 12.79 4.65
CA ASP A 21 -3.24 13.65 3.78
C ASP A 21 -2.09 14.37 4.52
N ASP A 22 -2.17 14.48 5.85
CA ASP A 22 -1.12 15.05 6.69
C ASP A 22 0.05 14.10 6.97
N GLY A 23 -0.10 12.80 6.68
CA GLY A 23 0.88 11.76 6.98
C GLY A 23 1.10 11.48 8.47
N LEU A 24 0.31 12.08 9.35
CA LEU A 24 0.43 12.01 10.81
C LEU A 24 -0.76 11.30 11.46
N ASN A 25 -1.83 11.10 10.69
CA ASN A 25 -3.05 10.47 11.15
C ASN A 25 -3.50 9.36 10.20
N VAL A 26 -4.46 8.56 10.67
CA VAL A 26 -5.17 7.57 9.85
C VAL A 26 -6.63 7.94 9.75
N VAL A 27 -7.20 7.75 8.57
CA VAL A 27 -8.62 7.87 8.28
C VAL A 27 -9.21 6.46 8.26
N VAL A 28 -10.24 6.24 9.07
CA VAL A 28 -10.97 4.97 9.10
C VAL A 28 -12.31 5.15 8.40
N SER A 29 -12.53 4.39 7.34
CA SER A 29 -13.79 4.35 6.60
C SER A 29 -14.49 3.02 6.88
N ALA A 30 -15.75 3.06 7.27
CA ALA A 30 -16.53 1.86 7.58
C ALA A 30 -18.01 2.10 7.27
N PRO A 31 -18.77 1.06 6.87
CA PRO A 31 -20.22 1.13 6.78
C PRO A 31 -20.86 1.51 8.13
N THR A 32 -22.02 2.15 8.07
CA THR A 32 -22.79 2.53 9.26
C THR A 32 -23.02 1.31 10.17
N GLY A 33 -22.59 1.41 11.43
CA GLY A 33 -22.76 0.35 12.43
C GLY A 33 -21.67 -0.73 12.46
N LYS A 34 -20.73 -0.75 11.50
CA LYS A 34 -19.60 -1.72 11.50
C LYS A 34 -18.43 -1.28 12.38
N LEU A 35 -18.25 0.02 12.57
CA LEU A 35 -17.15 0.55 13.39
C LEU A 35 -17.47 0.44 14.89
N THR A 36 -17.08 -0.68 15.50
CA THR A 36 -17.25 -0.95 16.93
C THR A 36 -16.18 -0.27 17.80
N ASP A 37 -16.43 -0.21 19.11
CA ASP A 37 -15.42 0.27 20.07
C ASP A 37 -14.19 -0.63 20.14
N HIS A 38 -14.32 -1.92 19.82
CA HIS A 38 -13.19 -2.83 19.71
C HIS A 38 -12.26 -2.39 18.57
N HIS A 39 -12.81 -2.15 17.38
CA HIS A 39 -12.04 -1.67 16.22
C HIS A 39 -11.35 -0.33 16.51
N ARG A 40 -12.05 0.60 17.17
CA ARG A 40 -11.48 1.89 17.59
C ARG A 40 -10.31 1.74 18.55
N ARG A 41 -10.40 0.82 19.52
CA ARG A 41 -9.30 0.53 20.45
C ARG A 41 -8.12 -0.12 19.75
N LEU A 42 -8.39 -1.04 18.82
CA LEU A 42 -7.36 -1.69 18.01
C LEU A 42 -6.55 -0.66 17.21
N VAL A 43 -7.23 0.18 16.41
CA VAL A 43 -6.60 1.23 15.59
C VAL A 43 -5.86 2.24 16.46
N ARG A 44 -6.41 2.66 17.60
CA ARG A 44 -5.75 3.63 18.49
C ARG A 44 -4.53 3.02 19.19
N GLY A 45 -4.61 1.76 19.60
CA GLY A 45 -3.53 1.05 20.30
C GLY A 45 -2.32 0.80 19.41
N SER A 46 -2.52 0.68 18.10
CA SER A 46 -1.45 0.45 17.12
C SER A 46 -1.28 1.58 16.11
N LYS A 47 -1.77 2.79 16.44
CA LYS A 47 -1.75 3.95 15.54
C LYS A 47 -0.35 4.27 14.99
N PRO A 48 0.72 4.40 15.82
CA PRO A 48 2.02 4.76 15.29
C PRO A 48 2.60 3.66 14.38
N GLU A 49 2.38 2.39 14.70
CA GLU A 49 2.81 1.27 13.85
C GLU A 49 2.04 1.23 12.53
N LEU A 50 0.73 1.49 12.54
CA LEU A 50 -0.10 1.60 11.34
C LEU A 50 0.37 2.76 10.44
N ILE A 51 0.64 3.93 11.02
CA ILE A 51 1.17 5.08 10.27
C ILE A 51 2.52 4.72 9.64
N GLY A 52 3.44 4.16 10.44
CA GLY A 52 4.75 3.75 9.93
C GLY A 52 4.65 2.74 8.79
N PHE A 53 3.78 1.74 8.93
CA PHE A 53 3.53 0.75 7.89
C PHE A 53 2.91 1.35 6.63
N LEU A 54 1.87 2.19 6.77
CA LEU A 54 1.21 2.83 5.63
C LEU A 54 2.16 3.77 4.88
N LEU A 55 2.99 4.54 5.59
CA LEU A 55 4.03 5.37 5.00
C LEU A 55 5.06 4.52 4.22
N ASP A 56 5.46 3.38 4.76
CA ASP A 56 6.40 2.48 4.10
C ASP A 56 5.79 1.85 2.84
N VAL A 57 4.51 1.46 2.89
CA VAL A 57 3.75 0.97 1.73
C VAL A 57 3.62 2.05 0.66
N GLU A 58 3.26 3.29 1.02
CA GLU A 58 3.17 4.40 0.08
C GLU A 58 4.52 4.70 -0.57
N ARG A 59 5.59 4.72 0.22
CA ARG A 59 6.95 4.92 -0.27
C ARG A 59 7.37 3.81 -1.24
N THR A 60 7.13 2.56 -0.88
CA THR A 60 7.42 1.39 -1.73
C THR A 60 6.63 1.46 -3.03
N THR A 61 5.37 1.87 -2.97
CA THR A 61 4.51 2.04 -4.15
C THR A 61 5.01 3.15 -5.07
N ALA A 62 5.46 4.29 -4.51
CA ALA A 62 6.04 5.38 -5.29
C ALA A 62 7.35 4.96 -5.97
N LEU A 63 8.21 4.24 -5.24
CA LEU A 63 9.45 3.68 -5.79
C LEU A 63 9.16 2.65 -6.89
N LEU A 64 8.16 1.80 -6.69
CA LEU A 64 7.72 0.79 -7.65
C LEU A 64 7.27 1.44 -8.95
N ILE A 65 6.37 2.43 -8.88
CA ILE A 65 5.90 3.17 -10.05
C ILE A 65 7.08 3.84 -10.74
N ALA A 66 7.98 4.49 -10.00
CA ALA A 66 9.16 5.13 -10.59
C ALA A 66 10.07 4.11 -11.31
N ALA A 67 10.26 2.92 -10.75
CA ALA A 67 11.03 1.84 -11.37
C ALA A 67 10.35 1.30 -12.63
N ALA A 68 9.03 1.09 -12.58
CA ALA A 68 8.24 0.66 -13.73
C ALA A 68 8.29 1.70 -14.85
N MET A 69 8.20 3.01 -14.54
CA MET A 69 8.32 4.07 -15.54
C MET A 69 9.69 4.10 -16.22
N ARG A 70 10.79 3.89 -15.46
CA ARG A 70 12.12 3.74 -16.06
C ARG A 70 12.21 2.53 -17.00
N CYS A 71 11.52 1.44 -16.66
CA CYS A 71 11.42 0.26 -17.49
C CYS A 71 10.67 0.57 -18.80
N CYS A 72 9.52 1.23 -18.71
CA CYS A 72 8.75 1.69 -19.88
C CYS A 72 9.57 2.63 -20.78
N ASP A 73 10.26 3.60 -20.19
CA ASP A 73 11.10 4.55 -20.92
C ASP A 73 12.25 3.83 -21.67
N ARG A 74 12.79 2.74 -21.11
CA ARG A 74 13.82 1.91 -21.76
C ARG A 74 13.29 1.11 -22.96
N HIS A 75 12.06 0.62 -22.88
CA HIS A 75 11.42 -0.15 -23.95
C HIS A 75 10.81 0.75 -25.04
N GLY A 76 10.71 2.06 -24.80
CA GLY A 76 10.07 3.01 -25.72
C GLY A 76 8.55 2.95 -25.68
N ASP A 77 7.99 2.56 -24.53
CA ASP A 77 6.54 2.41 -24.34
C ASP A 77 5.81 3.74 -24.48
N GLY A 78 4.69 3.72 -25.21
CA GLY A 78 3.81 4.87 -25.38
C GLY A 78 3.02 5.23 -24.11
N ALA A 79 2.33 6.38 -24.14
CA ALA A 79 1.58 6.90 -22.98
C ALA A 79 0.58 5.89 -22.39
N GLN A 80 -0.13 5.16 -23.24
CA GLN A 80 -1.10 4.15 -22.81
C GLN A 80 -0.44 3.04 -21.97
N ALA A 81 0.67 2.48 -22.44
CA ALA A 81 1.39 1.42 -21.74
C ALA A 81 1.97 1.91 -20.39
N ARG A 82 2.38 3.17 -20.31
CA ARG A 82 2.83 3.79 -19.05
C ARG A 82 1.68 3.93 -18.05
N ASP A 83 0.51 4.36 -18.49
CA ASP A 83 -0.65 4.49 -17.61
C ASP A 83 -1.19 3.13 -17.16
N ASP A 84 -1.21 2.14 -18.05
CA ASP A 84 -1.55 0.75 -17.71
C ASP A 84 -0.57 0.19 -16.66
N MET A 85 0.74 0.43 -16.84
CA MET A 85 1.78 -0.01 -15.90
C MET A 85 1.63 0.66 -14.52
N ARG A 86 1.27 1.95 -14.47
CA ARG A 86 0.97 2.64 -13.21
C ARG A 86 -0.24 2.02 -12.50
N GLN A 87 -1.28 1.68 -13.26
CA GLN A 87 -2.47 1.06 -12.69
C GLN A 87 -2.14 -0.34 -12.16
N GLN A 88 -1.38 -1.14 -12.91
CA GLN A 88 -0.90 -2.45 -12.46
C GLN A 88 -0.07 -2.36 -11.16
N CYS A 89 0.79 -1.35 -11.02
CA CYS A 89 1.55 -1.13 -9.77
C CYS A 89 0.64 -0.81 -8.58
N LYS A 90 -0.48 -0.11 -8.80
CA LYS A 90 -1.47 0.20 -7.75
C LYS A 90 -2.34 -1.00 -7.40
N ASP A 91 -2.74 -1.77 -8.40
CA ASP A 91 -3.56 -2.98 -8.22
C ASP A 91 -2.75 -4.13 -7.62
N THR A 92 -1.42 -4.09 -7.74
CA THR A 92 -0.52 -5.05 -7.09
C THR A 92 -0.71 -4.99 -5.58
N PRO A 93 -0.99 -6.12 -4.90
CA PRO A 93 -1.12 -6.19 -3.46
C PRO A 93 0.13 -5.64 -2.74
N PRO A 94 0.00 -4.91 -1.61
CA PRO A 94 1.13 -4.29 -0.92
C PRO A 94 2.29 -5.24 -0.59
N HIS A 95 1.97 -6.49 -0.24
CA HIS A 95 2.98 -7.51 0.09
C HIS A 95 3.81 -7.99 -1.12
N LEU A 96 3.33 -7.79 -2.36
CA LEU A 96 4.05 -8.12 -3.59
C LEU A 96 4.76 -6.90 -4.22
N ARG A 97 4.44 -5.68 -3.77
CA ARG A 97 5.01 -4.45 -4.35
C ARG A 97 6.52 -4.36 -4.15
N GLN A 98 7.02 -4.86 -3.02
CA GLN A 98 8.46 -4.87 -2.72
C GLN A 98 9.21 -5.83 -3.67
N ASP A 99 8.71 -7.04 -3.86
CA ASP A 99 9.31 -8.02 -4.79
C ASP A 99 9.31 -7.48 -6.24
N LEU A 100 8.20 -6.86 -6.66
CA LEU A 100 8.09 -6.26 -7.99
C LEU A 100 9.04 -5.06 -8.16
N LEU A 101 9.23 -4.26 -7.10
CA LEU A 101 10.20 -3.16 -7.09
C LEU A 101 11.63 -3.68 -7.24
N ASP A 102 11.99 -4.74 -6.53
CA ASP A 102 13.31 -5.35 -6.63
C ASP A 102 13.54 -5.94 -8.03
N HIS A 103 12.51 -6.56 -8.63
CA HIS A 103 12.54 -7.02 -10.03
C HIS A 103 12.82 -5.87 -11.01
N PHE A 104 12.10 -4.75 -10.93
CA PHE A 104 12.34 -3.60 -11.81
C PHE A 104 13.69 -2.92 -11.58
N ASN A 105 14.24 -3.01 -10.37
CA ASN A 105 15.60 -2.52 -10.07
C ASN A 105 16.71 -3.50 -10.51
N GLY A 106 16.36 -4.67 -11.08
CA GLY A 106 17.32 -5.66 -11.53
C GLY A 106 18.03 -6.38 -10.39
N LYS A 107 17.47 -6.35 -9.17
CA LYS A 107 17.94 -7.21 -8.09
C LYS A 107 17.38 -8.62 -8.31
N PRO A 108 18.18 -9.68 -8.11
CA PRO A 108 17.63 -11.02 -8.04
C PRO A 108 16.64 -11.08 -6.85
N ALA A 109 15.47 -11.68 -7.04
CA ALA A 109 14.57 -11.98 -5.94
C ALA A 109 15.37 -12.77 -4.89
N ASN A 110 15.51 -12.24 -3.67
CA ASN A 110 16.17 -12.96 -2.59
C ASN A 110 15.32 -14.18 -2.27
N HIS A 111 15.81 -15.35 -2.69
CA HIS A 111 15.21 -16.67 -2.48
C HIS A 111 15.76 -17.32 -1.21
#